data_AF-A0A1F2QMR7-F1
#
_entry.id   AF-A0A1F2QMR7-F1
#
_cell.length_a   1.000
_cell.length_b   1.000
_cell.length_c   1.000
_cell.angle_alpha   90.00
_cell.angle_beta   90.00
_cell.angle_gamma   90.00
#
_symmetry.space_group_name_H-M   'P 1'
#
loop_
_entity.id
_entity.type
_entity.pdbx_description
1 polymer ?
#
loop_
_entity_poly.entity_id
_entity_poly.type
_entity_poly.pdbx_seq_one_letter_code
_entity_poly.pdbx_strand_id
1 'polypeptide(L)'
;MASLSLLEAEAPRAPSPWPLRVAAVVAILAVSGVVLYWQFRYYPEKKAVEHFMEALQAGDYQAAYRLWNPPTSYTYADFLEDWGETTPMGRVHSYEIVDVEPKQPVEVALPNKPTMRVAGDSSGIVVRVRVNGRLEPVRIWVEKKDKSLGFPPF
;
A
#
# COMPACT_ATOMS: atom_id res chain seq x y z
N MET A 1 -13.43 54.06 61.26
CA MET A 1 -14.10 53.91 59.94
C MET A 1 -13.16 53.13 59.04
N ALA A 2 -13.14 51.80 59.15
CA ALA A 2 -12.39 50.95 58.25
C ALA A 2 -13.36 50.46 57.19
N SER A 3 -13.13 50.92 55.96
CA SER A 3 -13.94 50.69 54.79
C SER A 3 -13.98 49.21 54.41
N LEU A 4 -15.15 48.79 53.95
CA LEU A 4 -15.49 47.50 53.35
C LEU A 4 -14.65 47.25 52.08
N SER A 5 -13.38 46.90 52.23
CA SER A 5 -12.52 46.46 51.11
C SER A 5 -12.47 44.94 50.92
N LEU A 6 -13.19 44.19 51.76
CA LEU A 6 -13.14 42.71 51.80
C LEU A 6 -14.14 41.99 50.87
N LEU A 7 -14.93 42.71 50.06
CA LEU A 7 -16.01 42.09 49.26
C LEU A 7 -15.78 42.06 47.74
N GLU A 8 -14.66 42.60 47.25
CA GLU A 8 -14.30 42.44 45.83
C GLU A 8 -13.32 41.26 45.66
N ALA A 9 -13.70 40.08 46.15
CA ALA A 9 -13.00 38.86 45.78
C ALA A 9 -13.36 38.56 44.32
N GLU A 10 -12.54 39.03 43.38
CA GLU A 10 -12.69 38.74 41.95
C GLU A 10 -12.79 37.22 41.81
N ALA A 11 -13.98 36.73 41.42
CA ALA A 11 -14.23 35.31 41.28
C ALA A 11 -13.13 34.71 40.38
N PRO A 12 -12.48 33.59 40.77
CA PRO A 12 -11.39 33.04 39.99
C PRO A 12 -11.85 32.85 38.54
N ARG A 13 -11.19 33.53 37.60
CA ARG A 13 -11.53 33.47 36.18
C ARG A 13 -11.62 32.00 35.77
N ALA A 14 -12.80 31.59 35.31
CA ALA A 14 -13.00 30.22 34.83
C ALA A 14 -11.96 29.89 33.76
N PRO A 15 -11.29 28.73 33.84
CA PRO A 15 -10.27 28.36 32.86
C PRO A 15 -10.87 28.35 31.46
N SER A 16 -10.23 29.05 30.52
CA SER A 16 -10.75 29.14 29.15
C SER A 16 -10.77 27.74 28.51
N PRO A 17 -11.85 27.32 27.82
CA PRO A 17 -11.93 26.02 27.17
C PRO A 17 -11.13 25.96 25.85
N TRP A 18 -10.61 27.11 25.39
CA TRP A 18 -9.88 27.27 24.14
C TRP A 18 -8.70 26.30 23.96
N PRO A 19 -7.72 26.19 24.89
CA PRO A 19 -6.61 25.25 24.75
C PRO A 19 -7.06 23.79 24.63
N LEU A 20 -8.11 23.39 25.36
CA LEU A 20 -8.69 22.04 25.26
C LEU A 20 -9.33 21.78 23.89
N ARG A 21 -10.06 22.77 23.33
CA ARG A 21 -10.64 22.66 21.99
C ARG A 21 -9.57 22.57 20.91
N VAL A 22 -8.52 23.37 21.02
CA VAL A 22 -7.37 23.32 20.10
C VAL A 22 -6.69 21.94 20.19
N ALA A 23 -6.43 21.45 21.40
CA ALA A 23 -5.86 20.12 21.62
C ALA A 23 -6.73 19.01 21.02
N ALA A 24 -8.06 19.10 21.19
CA ALA A 24 -9.01 18.14 20.61
C ALA A 24 -8.97 18.15 19.07
N VAL A 25 -8.94 19.32 18.44
CA VAL A 25 -8.84 19.43 16.97
C VAL A 25 -7.53 18.83 16.46
N VAL A 26 -6.40 19.14 17.12
CA VAL A 26 -5.09 18.57 16.76
C VAL A 26 -5.10 17.05 16.87
N ALA A 27 -5.67 16.51 17.94
CA ALA A 27 -5.79 15.05 18.12
C ALA A 27 -6.63 14.42 17.01
N ILE A 28 -7.76 15.02 16.63
CA ILE A 28 -8.61 14.53 15.52
C ILE A 28 -7.84 14.54 14.20
N LEU A 29 -7.11 15.61 13.89
CA LEU A 29 -6.31 15.71 12.67
C LEU A 29 -5.19 14.66 12.64
N ALA A 30 -4.52 14.42 13.76
CA ALA A 30 -3.47 13.41 13.87
C ALA A 30 -4.03 12.00 13.62
N VAL A 31 -5.13 11.64 14.28
CA VAL A 31 -5.79 10.33 14.09
C VAL A 31 -6.27 10.18 12.65
N SER A 32 -6.89 11.23 12.09
CA SER A 32 -7.35 11.22 10.69
C SER A 32 -6.19 11.01 9.73
N GLY A 33 -5.05 11.66 9.95
CA GLY A 33 -3.84 11.49 9.15
C GLY A 33 -3.31 10.05 9.19
N VAL A 34 -3.29 9.42 10.37
CA VAL A 34 -2.87 8.02 10.52
C VAL A 34 -3.82 7.07 9.77
N VAL A 35 -5.14 7.26 9.90
CA VAL A 35 -6.15 6.44 9.22
C VAL A 35 -6.02 6.58 7.70
N LEU A 36 -5.91 7.81 7.19
CA LEU A 36 -5.73 8.06 5.77
C LEU A 36 -4.44 7.45 5.24
N TYR A 37 -3.33 7.59 5.98
CA TYR A 37 -2.08 6.94 5.61
C TYR A 37 -2.25 5.42 5.51
N TRP A 38 -2.84 4.78 6.52
CA TRP A 38 -3.07 3.33 6.51
C TRP A 38 -3.93 2.86 5.34
N GLN A 39 -4.94 3.64 4.97
CA GLN A 39 -5.85 3.33 3.86
C GLN A 39 -5.16 3.49 2.49
N PHE A 40 -4.36 4.54 2.31
CA PHE A 40 -3.85 4.95 0.99
C PHE A 40 -2.38 4.64 0.74
N ARG A 41 -1.64 4.11 1.71
CA ARG A 41 -0.19 3.86 1.59
C ARG A 41 0.26 2.99 0.40
N TYR A 42 -0.64 2.18 -0.16
CA TYR A 42 -0.37 1.33 -1.33
C TYR A 42 -1.21 1.68 -2.57
N TYR A 43 -1.89 2.82 -2.54
CA TYR A 43 -2.68 3.28 -3.66
C TYR A 43 -1.89 3.36 -4.98
N PRO A 44 -0.66 3.94 -5.03
CA PRO A 44 0.05 4.04 -6.30
C PRO A 44 0.53 2.68 -6.84
N GLU A 45 0.88 1.71 -5.97
CA GLU A 45 1.23 0.35 -6.40
C GLU A 45 0.03 -0.42 -6.95
N LYS A 46 -1.14 -0.30 -6.30
CA LYS A 46 -2.39 -0.85 -6.84
C LYS A 46 -2.70 -0.26 -8.20
N LYS A 47 -2.58 1.06 -8.35
CA LYS A 47 -2.83 1.76 -9.62
C LYS A 47 -1.89 1.33 -10.74
N ALA A 48 -0.61 1.10 -10.45
CA ALA A 48 0.34 0.58 -11.43
C ALA A 48 -0.10 -0.80 -11.97
N VAL A 49 -0.53 -1.69 -11.07
CA VAL A 49 -1.05 -3.01 -11.45
C VAL A 49 -2.38 -2.90 -12.19
N GLU A 50 -3.29 -2.02 -11.78
CA GLU A 50 -4.54 -1.79 -12.51
C GLU A 50 -4.26 -1.38 -13.96
N HIS A 51 -3.38 -0.40 -14.20
CA HIS A 51 -3.05 0.02 -15.56
C HIS A 51 -2.42 -1.10 -16.41
N PHE A 52 -1.59 -1.94 -15.79
CA PHE A 52 -1.05 -3.11 -16.46
C PHE A 52 -2.14 -4.11 -16.85
N MET A 53 -3.05 -4.43 -15.93
CA MET A 53 -4.15 -5.36 -16.19
C MET A 53 -5.17 -4.80 -17.17
N GLU A 54 -5.46 -3.48 -17.13
CA GLU A 54 -6.29 -2.78 -18.12
C GLU A 54 -5.70 -2.90 -19.53
N ALA A 55 -4.38 -2.72 -19.66
CA ALA A 55 -3.69 -2.89 -20.95
C ALA A 55 -3.78 -4.32 -21.47
N LEU A 56 -3.60 -5.33 -20.59
CA LEU A 56 -3.79 -6.74 -20.95
C LEU A 56 -5.25 -7.04 -21.36
N GLN A 57 -6.23 -6.48 -20.64
CA GLN A 57 -7.64 -6.66 -20.95
C GLN A 57 -8.04 -6.02 -22.28
N ALA A 58 -7.43 -4.87 -22.61
CA ALA A 58 -7.61 -4.20 -23.89
C ALA A 58 -6.90 -4.91 -25.06
N GLY A 59 -6.05 -5.92 -24.79
CA GLY A 59 -5.20 -6.56 -25.79
C GLY A 59 -4.01 -5.69 -26.23
N ASP A 60 -3.72 -4.60 -25.53
CA ASP A 60 -2.55 -3.75 -25.78
C ASP A 60 -1.33 -4.32 -25.03
N TYR A 61 -0.84 -5.46 -25.52
CA TYR A 61 0.32 -6.14 -24.96
C TYR A 61 1.59 -5.29 -25.00
N GLN A 62 1.70 -4.38 -25.96
CA GLN A 62 2.84 -3.50 -26.07
C GLN A 62 2.84 -2.43 -24.97
N ALA A 63 1.68 -1.85 -24.64
CA ALA A 63 1.55 -0.97 -23.48
C ALA A 63 1.78 -1.73 -22.17
N ALA A 64 1.21 -2.93 -22.04
CA ALA A 64 1.42 -3.78 -20.87
C ALA A 64 2.92 -4.09 -20.67
N TYR A 65 3.65 -4.41 -21.73
CA TYR A 65 5.10 -4.65 -21.68
C TYR A 65 5.90 -3.42 -21.26
N ARG A 66 5.52 -2.22 -21.73
CA ARG A 66 6.16 -0.96 -21.29
C ARG A 66 5.91 -0.69 -19.80
N LEU A 67 4.71 -0.96 -19.31
CA LEU A 67 4.36 -0.83 -17.89
C LEU A 67 5.06 -1.89 -17.04
N TRP A 68 5.26 -3.08 -17.58
CA TRP A 68 6.04 -4.14 -16.94
C TRP A 68 7.48 -3.68 -16.67
N ASN A 69 8.05 -2.86 -17.57
CA ASN A 69 9.41 -2.32 -17.46
C ASN A 69 10.47 -3.40 -17.11
N PRO A 70 10.58 -4.46 -17.94
CA PRO A 70 11.45 -5.58 -17.62
C PRO A 70 12.94 -5.23 -17.70
N PRO A 71 13.79 -6.04 -17.03
CA PRO A 71 15.22 -6.02 -17.31
C PRO A 71 15.49 -6.40 -18.77
N THR A 72 16.63 -5.99 -19.32
CA THR A 72 17.00 -6.23 -20.73
C THR A 72 17.07 -7.72 -21.12
N SER A 73 17.16 -8.62 -20.14
CA SER A 73 17.14 -10.06 -20.33
C SER A 73 15.77 -10.66 -20.61
N TYR A 74 14.69 -9.93 -20.32
CA TYR A 74 13.32 -10.39 -20.51
C TYR A 74 12.70 -9.66 -21.70
N THR A 75 12.48 -10.39 -22.78
CA THR A 75 12.08 -9.84 -24.07
C THR A 75 10.57 -9.74 -24.21
N TYR A 76 10.12 -9.04 -25.26
CA TYR A 76 8.69 -8.99 -25.59
C TYR A 76 8.12 -10.36 -25.98
N ALA A 77 8.95 -11.26 -26.54
CA ALA A 77 8.52 -12.62 -26.85
C ALA A 77 8.23 -13.40 -25.56
N ASP A 78 9.15 -13.36 -24.59
CA ASP A 78 8.97 -13.98 -23.27
C ASP A 78 7.72 -13.42 -22.57
N PHE A 79 7.49 -12.10 -22.69
CA PHE A 79 6.29 -11.46 -22.18
C PHE A 79 4.99 -12.02 -22.77
N LEU A 80 4.95 -12.27 -24.08
CA LEU A 80 3.79 -12.86 -24.73
C LEU A 80 3.58 -14.33 -24.35
N GLU A 81 4.66 -15.07 -24.02
CA GLU A 81 4.55 -16.43 -23.50
C GLU A 81 3.91 -16.47 -22.11
N ASP A 82 4.14 -15.44 -21.30
CA ASP A 82 3.59 -15.33 -19.94
C ASP A 82 2.20 -14.68 -19.88
N TRP A 83 1.95 -13.67 -20.73
CA TRP A 83 0.78 -12.79 -20.63
C TRP A 83 -0.06 -12.69 -21.91
N GLY A 84 0.38 -13.29 -23.01
CA GLY A 84 -0.31 -13.26 -24.30
C GLY A 84 -1.60 -14.09 -24.36
N GLU A 85 -2.29 -13.99 -25.50
CA GLU A 85 -3.57 -14.68 -25.74
C GLU A 85 -3.46 -16.21 -25.73
N THR A 86 -2.28 -16.74 -26.07
CA THR A 86 -1.99 -18.17 -26.18
C THR A 86 -1.53 -18.80 -24.87
N THR A 87 -1.50 -18.04 -23.78
CA THR A 87 -1.11 -18.56 -22.46
C THR A 87 -2.11 -19.60 -21.96
N PRO A 88 -1.74 -20.50 -21.05
CA PRO A 88 -2.69 -21.35 -20.31
C PRO A 88 -3.73 -20.55 -19.50
N MET A 89 -3.52 -19.23 -19.34
CA MET A 89 -4.48 -18.32 -18.72
C MET A 89 -5.48 -17.73 -19.72
N GLY A 90 -5.15 -17.80 -21.01
CA GLY A 90 -5.87 -17.18 -22.10
C GLY A 90 -5.80 -15.66 -22.04
N ARG A 91 -6.51 -15.01 -22.96
CA ARG A 91 -6.69 -13.56 -22.94
C ARG A 91 -7.33 -13.11 -21.61
N VAL A 92 -6.81 -12.04 -21.04
CA VAL A 92 -7.41 -11.39 -19.87
C VAL A 92 -8.72 -10.73 -20.29
N HIS A 93 -9.84 -11.13 -19.68
CA HIS A 93 -11.17 -10.54 -19.91
C HIS A 93 -11.71 -9.86 -18.65
N SER A 94 -11.27 -10.31 -17.47
CA SER A 94 -11.58 -9.69 -16.19
C SER A 94 -10.40 -9.83 -15.24
N TYR A 95 -10.25 -8.85 -14.34
CA TYR A 95 -9.27 -8.90 -13.27
C TYR A 95 -9.85 -8.28 -11.99
N GLU A 96 -9.32 -8.71 -10.84
CA GLU A 96 -9.69 -8.19 -9.53
C GLU A 96 -8.46 -8.21 -8.63
N ILE A 97 -8.10 -7.08 -8.01
CA ILE A 97 -7.06 -7.04 -6.99
C ILE A 97 -7.63 -7.59 -5.69
N VAL A 98 -7.15 -8.76 -5.27
CA VAL A 98 -7.71 -9.49 -4.12
C VAL A 98 -6.98 -9.17 -2.83
N ASP A 99 -5.70 -8.86 -2.91
CA ASP A 99 -4.88 -8.55 -1.73
C ASP A 99 -3.59 -7.82 -2.11
N VAL A 100 -2.98 -7.19 -1.11
CA VAL A 100 -1.66 -6.58 -1.19
C VAL A 100 -0.83 -7.08 -0.01
N GLU A 101 0.14 -7.92 -0.32
CA GLU A 101 1.05 -8.52 0.64
C GLU A 101 2.33 -7.67 0.70
N PRO A 102 2.56 -6.89 1.78
CA PRO A 102 3.93 -6.50 2.11
C PRO A 102 4.78 -7.75 2.32
N LYS A 103 6.02 -7.76 1.82
CA LYS A 103 6.96 -8.85 2.12
C LYS A 103 7.06 -9.01 3.64
N GLN A 104 6.64 -10.17 4.13
CA GLN A 104 6.64 -10.45 5.56
C GLN A 104 8.09 -10.52 6.07
N PRO A 105 8.36 -10.17 7.33
CA PRO A 105 9.66 -10.40 7.94
C PRO A 105 10.05 -11.86 7.75
N VAL A 106 11.29 -12.13 7.33
CA VAL A 106 11.78 -13.50 7.25
C VAL A 106 12.02 -13.96 8.68
N GLU A 107 11.27 -14.96 9.11
CA GLU A 107 11.46 -15.61 10.39
C GLU A 107 12.61 -16.61 10.28
N VAL A 108 13.75 -16.27 10.86
CA VAL A 108 14.91 -17.17 10.91
C VAL A 108 14.86 -17.92 12.23
N ALA A 109 14.47 -19.19 12.15
CA ALA A 109 14.55 -20.12 13.27
C ALA A 109 15.99 -20.61 13.44
N LEU A 110 16.61 -20.28 14.56
CA LEU A 110 17.93 -20.76 14.96
C LEU A 110 17.75 -21.82 16.05
N PRO A 111 18.50 -22.95 16.03
CA PRO A 111 18.40 -23.97 17.07
C PRO A 111 18.74 -23.36 18.44
N ASN A 112 17.86 -23.59 19.42
CA ASN A 112 17.96 -23.08 20.80
C ASN A 112 18.08 -21.54 20.92
N LYS A 113 17.59 -20.77 19.94
CA LYS A 113 17.51 -19.30 20.02
C LYS A 113 16.11 -18.80 19.69
N PRO A 114 15.69 -17.65 20.23
CA PRO A 114 14.45 -17.01 19.81
C PRO A 114 14.49 -16.73 18.31
N THR A 115 13.39 -17.02 17.64
CA THR A 115 13.19 -16.75 16.21
C THR A 115 13.50 -15.28 15.92
N MET A 116 14.49 -15.03 15.07
CA MET A 116 14.85 -13.67 14.69
C MET A 116 13.96 -13.25 13.53
N ARG A 117 13.16 -12.20 13.73
CA ARG A 117 12.44 -11.52 12.64
C ARG A 117 13.41 -10.57 11.98
N VAL A 118 13.98 -11.00 10.86
CA VAL A 118 14.77 -10.10 10.02
C VAL A 118 13.78 -9.31 9.19
N ALA A 119 13.65 -8.02 9.50
CA ALA A 119 12.97 -7.08 8.61
C ALA A 119 13.80 -7.03 7.32
N GLY A 120 13.38 -7.79 6.32
CA GLY A 120 13.89 -7.59 4.97
C GLY A 120 13.34 -6.26 4.49
N ASP A 121 14.21 -5.28 4.28
CA ASP A 121 13.85 -4.03 3.60
C ASP A 121 13.43 -4.38 2.18
N SER A 122 12.14 -4.67 2.01
CA SER A 122 11.55 -4.95 0.71
C SER A 122 11.41 -3.65 -0.05
N SER A 123 12.15 -3.56 -1.14
CA SER A 123 12.06 -2.47 -2.10
C SER A 123 10.65 -2.37 -2.71
N GLY A 124 9.89 -3.49 -2.74
CA GLY A 124 8.55 -3.59 -3.31
C GLY A 124 7.49 -4.25 -2.43
N ILE A 125 6.33 -4.51 -3.02
CA ILE A 125 5.18 -5.26 -2.47
C ILE A 125 4.67 -6.28 -3.49
N VAL A 126 3.91 -7.27 -3.03
CA VAL A 126 3.23 -8.22 -3.91
C VAL A 126 1.74 -7.88 -3.97
N VAL A 127 1.24 -7.65 -5.18
CA VAL A 127 -0.19 -7.47 -5.44
C VAL A 127 -0.73 -8.77 -5.99
N ARG A 128 -1.76 -9.31 -5.34
CA ARG A 128 -2.46 -10.51 -5.78
C ARG A 128 -3.63 -10.12 -6.66
N VAL A 129 -3.65 -10.62 -7.89
CA VAL A 129 -4.68 -10.31 -8.89
C VAL A 129 -5.35 -11.60 -9.33
N ARG A 130 -6.66 -11.69 -9.11
CA ARG A 130 -7.48 -12.74 -9.70
C ARG A 130 -7.75 -12.38 -11.15
N VAL A 131 -7.38 -13.26 -12.07
CA VAL A 131 -7.58 -13.10 -13.51
C VAL A 131 -8.64 -14.08 -13.97
N ASN A 132 -9.61 -13.63 -14.77
CA ASN A 132 -10.65 -14.47 -15.37
C ASN A 132 -11.39 -15.37 -14.35
N GLY A 133 -11.57 -14.90 -13.11
CA GLY A 133 -12.22 -15.67 -12.04
C GLY A 133 -11.43 -16.89 -11.54
N ARG A 134 -10.13 -17.01 -11.86
CA ARG A 134 -9.29 -18.14 -11.41
C ARG A 134 -9.22 -18.23 -9.88
N LEU A 135 -9.16 -19.47 -9.38
CA LEU A 135 -9.04 -19.74 -7.95
C LEU A 135 -7.69 -19.25 -7.40
N GLU A 136 -6.62 -19.46 -8.16
CA GLU A 136 -5.28 -19.01 -7.82
C GLU A 136 -5.02 -17.62 -8.38
N PRO A 137 -4.84 -16.59 -7.53
CA PRO A 137 -4.50 -15.25 -7.98
C PRO A 137 -3.04 -15.20 -8.46
N VAL A 138 -2.83 -14.47 -9.54
CA VAL A 138 -1.50 -14.14 -10.04
C VAL A 138 -0.84 -13.16 -9.08
N ARG A 139 0.46 -13.36 -8.83
CA ARG A 139 1.25 -12.51 -7.92
C ARG A 139 2.14 -11.60 -8.75
N ILE A 140 1.91 -10.30 -8.65
CA ILE A 140 2.69 -9.28 -9.35
C ILE A 140 3.51 -8.50 -8.31
N TRP A 141 4.82 -8.47 -8.50
CA TRP A 141 5.70 -7.61 -7.70
C TRP A 141 5.63 -6.18 -8.21
N VAL A 142 5.62 -5.22 -7.29
CA VAL A 142 5.65 -3.79 -7.60
C VAL A 142 6.74 -3.14 -6.75
N GLU A 143 7.73 -2.54 -7.40
CA GLU A 143 8.77 -1.77 -6.71
C GLU A 143 8.20 -0.46 -6.16
N LYS A 144 8.45 -0.14 -4.88
CA LYS A 144 7.92 1.09 -4.26
C LYS A 144 8.58 2.34 -4.85
N LYS A 145 9.84 2.24 -5.28
CA LYS A 145 10.62 3.41 -5.73
C LYS A 145 10.12 3.95 -7.07
N ASP A 146 9.96 3.08 -8.06
CA ASP A 146 9.66 3.45 -9.44
C ASP A 146 8.40 2.81 -10.00
N LYS A 147 7.71 1.98 -9.21
CA LYS A 147 6.50 1.24 -9.60
C LYS A 147 6.72 0.28 -10.78
N SER A 148 7.98 -0.11 -11.03
CA SER A 148 8.27 -1.19 -11.96
C SER A 148 7.59 -2.48 -11.51
N LEU A 149 7.05 -3.21 -12.48
CA LEU A 149 6.37 -4.48 -12.22
C LEU A 149 7.32 -5.63 -12.50
N GLY A 150 7.07 -6.77 -11.88
CA GLY A 150 7.91 -7.92 -12.12
C GLY A 150 7.37 -9.19 -11.51
N PHE A 151 8.13 -10.25 -11.70
CA PHE A 151 7.94 -11.47 -10.94
C PHE A 151 8.45 -11.29 -9.52
N PRO A 152 7.75 -11.82 -8.51
CA PRO A 152 8.22 -11.76 -7.13
C PRO A 152 9.57 -12.48 -6.94
N PRO A 153 10.51 -11.93 -6.15
CA PRO A 153 11.89 -12.43 -6.06
C PRO A 153 12.04 -13.61 -5.06
N PHE A 154 11.15 -14.60 -5.08
CA PHE A 154 11.15 -15.69 -4.10
C PHE A 154 10.64 -17.03 -4.65
#